data_AF-A0AAW8TF25-F1
#
_entry.id   AF-A0AAW8TF25-F1
#
_cell.length_a   1.000
_cell.length_b   1.000
_cell.length_c   1.000
_cell.angle_alpha   90.00
_cell.angle_beta   90.00
_cell.angle_gamma   90.00
#
_symmetry.space_group_name_H-M   'P 1'
#
loop_
_entity.id
_entity.type
_entity.pdbx_description
1 polymer ?
#
loop_
_entity_poly.entity_id
_entity_poly.type
_entity_poly.pdbx_seq_one_letter_code
_entity_poly.pdbx_strand_id
1 'polypeptide(L)' 'MNKKVWLITGVSSGFGYELTKQLLAKGEIVVGTVRNEKNVIGLMEKYPDTFLDSFWM' A
#
# COMPACT_ATOMS: atom_id res chain seq x y z
N MET A 1 20.42 -3.65 2.91
CA MET A 1 19.47 -4.74 2.59
C MET A 1 18.52 -4.24 1.50
N ASN A 2 18.16 -5.09 0.54
CA ASN A 2 17.27 -4.71 -0.56
C ASN A 2 15.80 -4.83 -0.11
N LYS A 3 15.01 -3.76 -0.23
CA LYS A 3 13.59 -3.77 0.14
C LYS A 3 12.80 -4.57 -0.90
N LYS A 4 11.86 -5.40 -0.45
CA LYS A 4 10.95 -6.13 -1.36
C LYS A 4 9.82 -5.20 -1.79
N VAL A 5 9.41 -5.33 -3.05
CA VAL A 5 8.28 -4.63 -3.64
C VAL A 5 7.13 -5.61 -3.83
N TRP A 6 5.95 -5.28 -3.31
CA TRP A 6 4.76 -6.13 -3.33
C TRP A 6 3.66 -5.47 -4.14
N LEU A 7 3.20 -6.13 -5.21
CA LEU A 7 1.98 -5.72 -5.91
C LEU A 7 0.77 -6.39 -5.23
N ILE A 8 -0.14 -5.59 -4.68
CA ILE A 8 -1.34 -6.09 -4.00
C ILE A 8 -2.57 -5.54 -4.69
N THR A 9 -3.48 -6.44 -5.09
CA THR A 9 -4.79 -6.07 -5.61
C THR A 9 -5.82 -6.05 -4.48
N GLY A 10 -6.70 -5.03 -4.48
CA GLY A 10 -7.74 -4.93 -3.46
C GLY A 10 -7.22 -4.46 -2.10
N VAL A 11 -6.41 -3.40 -2.08
CA VAL A 11 -5.88 -2.83 -0.84
C VAL A 11 -6.90 -1.99 -0.07
N SER A 12 -8.14 -1.84 -0.54
CA SER A 12 -9.15 -0.98 0.09
C SER A 12 -9.74 -1.54 1.39
N SER A 13 -9.71 -2.86 1.60
CA SER A 13 -10.35 -3.49 2.77
C SER A 13 -9.89 -4.95 2.97
N GLY A 14 -10.36 -5.55 4.07
CA GLY A 14 -10.19 -6.97 4.35
C GLY A 14 -8.71 -7.40 4.42
N PHE A 15 -8.43 -8.58 3.88
CA PHE A 15 -7.09 -9.18 3.95
C PHE A 15 -6.03 -8.34 3.22
N GLY A 16 -6.34 -7.80 2.04
CA GLY A 16 -5.40 -6.97 1.27
C GLY A 16 -4.97 -5.71 2.02
N TYR A 17 -5.90 -5.07 2.72
CA TYR A 17 -5.61 -3.90 3.56
C TYR A 17 -4.73 -4.26 4.78
N GLU A 18 -5.06 -5.34 5.50
CA GLU A 18 -4.29 -5.74 6.67
C GLU A 18 -2.88 -6.25 6.31
N LEU A 19 -2.73 -6.96 5.18
CA LEU A 19 -1.42 -7.36 4.66
C LEU A 19 -0.58 -6.14 4.29
N THR A 20 -1.19 -5.16 3.61
CA THR A 20 -0.53 -3.89 3.25
C THR A 20 0.01 -3.18 4.49
N LYS A 21 -0.81 -3.04 5.55
CA LYS A 21 -0.38 -2.43 6.81
C LYS A 21 0.84 -3.12 7.42
N GLN A 22 0.87 -4.45 7.43
CA GLN A 22 1.98 -5.21 8.02
C GLN A 22 3.27 -5.09 7.20
N LEU A 23 3.17 -5.13 5.88
CA LEU A 23 4.34 -4.98 4.99
C LEU A 23 4.94 -3.57 5.09
N LEU A 24 4.09 -2.54 5.09
CA LEU A 24 4.52 -1.15 5.26
C LEU A 24 5.16 -0.92 6.63
N ALA A 25 4.58 -1.47 7.71
CA ALA A 25 5.16 -1.38 9.05
C ALA A 25 6.53 -2.07 9.15
N LYS A 26 6.80 -3.07 8.31
CA LYS A 26 8.10 -3.74 8.20
C LYS A 26 9.12 -2.94 7.36
N GLY A 27 8.69 -1.85 6.71
CA GLY A 27 9.53 -1.01 5.85
C GLY A 27 9.71 -1.54 4.43
N GLU A 28 8.89 -2.52 4.02
CA GLU A 28 8.79 -2.99 2.64
C GLU A 28 7.99 -2.00 1.79
N ILE A 29 8.07 -2.13 0.47
CA ILE A 29 7.32 -1.27 -0.48
C ILE A 29 6.08 -2.01 -0.96
N VAL A 30 4.94 -1.35 -0.96
CA VAL A 30 3.68 -1.89 -1.50
C VAL A 30 3.19 -1.01 -2.64
N VAL A 31 3.00 -1.63 -3.81
CA VAL A 31 2.23 -1.07 -4.92
C VAL A 31 0.81 -1.61 -4.80
N GLY A 32 -0.15 -0.77 -4.41
CA GLY A 32 -1.52 -1.18 -4.10
C GLY A 32 -2.51 -0.73 -5.16
N THR A 33 -3.35 -1.62 -5.68
CA THR A 33 -4.46 -1.21 -6.56
C THR A 33 -5.73 -0.95 -5.76
N VAL A 34 -6.27 0.25 -5.92
CA VAL A 34 -7.47 0.73 -5.24
C VAL A 34 -8.40 1.44 -6.23
N ARG A 35 -9.72 1.21 -6.11
CA ARG A 35 -10.71 1.90 -6.96
C ARG A 35 -11.12 3.26 -6.42
N ASN A 36 -11.03 3.44 -5.09
CA ASN A 36 -11.38 4.66 -4.39
C ASN A 36 -10.33 4.93 -3.31
N GLU A 37 -9.44 5.87 -3.61
CA GLU A 37 -8.30 6.27 -2.76
C GLU A 37 -8.72 6.68 -1.35
N LYS A 38 -9.97 7.13 -1.15
CA LYS A 38 -10.50 7.48 0.18
C LYS A 38 -10.36 6.35 1.20
N ASN A 39 -10.34 5.10 0.75
CA ASN A 39 -10.17 3.94 1.62
C ASN A 39 -8.72 3.73 2.10
N VAL A 40 -7.75 4.38 1.46
CA VAL A 40 -6.32 4.23 1.74
C VAL A 40 -5.59 5.54 2.05
N ILE A 41 -6.29 6.68 2.15
CA ILE A 41 -5.70 7.99 2.52
C ILE A 41 -4.80 7.87 3.76
N GLY A 42 -5.27 7.20 4.81
CA GLY A 42 -4.47 7.03 6.03
C GLY A 42 -3.18 6.20 5.82
N LEU A 43 -3.14 5.33 4.82
CA LEU A 43 -1.92 4.62 4.43
C LEU A 43 -0.99 5.53 3.61
N MET A 44 -1.55 6.34 2.70
CA MET A 44 -0.79 7.30 1.89
C MET A 44 -0.10 8.35 2.78
N GLU A 45 -0.83 8.92 3.75
CA GLU A 45 -0.30 9.91 4.68
C GLU A 45 0.76 9.32 5.62
N LYS A 46 0.54 8.08 6.07
CA LYS A 46 1.45 7.41 7.02
C LYS A 46 2.71 6.85 6.37
N TYR A 47 2.62 6.44 5.10
CA TYR A 47 3.69 5.76 4.38
C TYR A 47 3.92 6.36 2.98
N PRO A 48 4.19 7.67 2.85
CA PRO A 48 4.25 8.37 1.56
C PRO A 48 5.35 7.84 0.64
N ASP A 49 6.44 7.31 1.19
CA ASP A 49 7.59 6.83 0.41
C ASP A 49 7.50 5.33 0.05
N THR A 50 6.59 4.58 0.68
CA THR A 50 6.57 3.12 0.59
C THR A 50 5.23 2.53 0.20
N PHE A 51 4.15 3.32 0.21
CA PHE A 51 2.86 2.94 -0.33
C PHE A 51 2.60 3.70 -1.64
N LEU A 52 2.52 2.97 -2.75
CA LEU A 52 2.35 3.52 -4.09
C LEU A 52 1.00 3.03 -4.65
N ASP A 53 0.03 3.91 -4.81
CA ASP A 53 -1.32 3.57 -5.24
C ASP A 53 -1.71 4.17 -6.61
N SER A 54 -1.07 5.28 -7.00
CA SER A 54 -1.23 5.91 -8.30
C SER A 54 -0.15 5.42 -9.28
N PHE A 55 -0.45 4.38 -10.07
CA PHE A 55 0.48 3.85 -11.09
C PHE A 55 0.45 4.65 -12.42
N TRP A 56 -0.34 5.72 -12.52
CA TRP A 56 -0.66 6.40 -13.79
C TRP A 56 -0.66 7.93 -13.75
N MET A 57 -0.01 8.56 -12.76
CA MET A 57 0.20 10.01 -12.74
C MET A 57 1.67 10.36 -12.61
#